data_AF-A0A3L8Q6D9-F1
#
_entry.id   AF-A0A3L8Q6D9-F1
#
_cell.length_a   1.000
_cell.length_b   1.000
_cell.length_c   1.000
_cell.angle_alpha   90.00
_cell.angle_beta   90.00
_cell.angle_gamma   90.00
#
_symmetry.space_group_name_H-M   'P 1'
#
loop_
_entity.id
_entity.type
_entity.pdbx_description
1 polymer ?
#
loop_
_entity_poly.entity_id
_entity_poly.type
_entity_poly.pdbx_seq_one_letter_code
_entity_poly.pdbx_strand_id
1 'polypeptide(L)'
;MRRECRSTGVWCQNCQSSTHNTTACRRRSGNSAERERQPRTDTNRCRNISATFSMQPATTGSLGLDLAAAVTTTLMTSRPAKVPTGVYGPIKINGQTYGGLLLGRSSVTIMGLFVLPGVIDADYTGELQIMVHTPFPPVTIEKGQRIAQLIPLPQVTKGMPALDSHPRSQRGFGSSGLALLTMDLHSRPKKKIKLTYGSDTIELLGLLDTGADTSIVSPEKWP
;
A
#
# COMPACT_ATOMS: atom_id res chain seq x y z
N MET A 1 -12.75 13.69 21.76
CA MET A 1 -12.19 15.01 21.40
C MET A 1 -12.18 15.16 19.89
N ARG A 2 -13.21 15.80 19.31
CA ARG A 2 -13.25 16.17 17.89
C ARG A 2 -12.50 17.50 17.74
N ARG A 3 -11.48 17.56 16.88
CA ARG A 3 -10.81 18.81 16.51
C ARG A 3 -11.60 19.46 15.39
N GLU A 4 -12.15 20.63 15.68
CA GLU A 4 -12.86 21.47 14.72
C GLU A 4 -11.92 22.08 13.68
N CYS A 5 -12.47 22.17 12.47
CA CYS A 5 -11.88 22.75 11.28
C CYS A 5 -11.66 24.25 11.48
N ARG A 6 -10.39 24.71 11.46
CA ARG A 6 -10.07 26.15 11.43
C ARG A 6 -10.15 26.65 9.99
N SER A 7 -11.27 27.28 9.62
CA SER A 7 -11.34 28.20 8.47
C SER A 7 -11.52 29.62 8.97
N THR A 8 -10.51 30.46 8.75
CA THR A 8 -10.51 31.91 9.04
C THR A 8 -11.46 32.63 8.08
N GLY A 9 -12.70 32.83 8.50
CA GLY A 9 -13.67 33.68 7.79
C GLY A 9 -13.88 35.00 8.52
N VAL A 10 -13.76 36.12 7.81
CA VAL A 10 -14.07 37.47 8.33
C VAL A 10 -15.60 37.68 8.28
N TRP A 11 -16.19 38.19 9.35
CA TRP A 11 -17.64 38.41 9.47
C TRP A 11 -18.15 39.50 8.52
N CYS A 12 -19.17 39.20 7.70
CA CYS A 12 -19.80 40.18 6.81
C CYS A 12 -21.14 40.68 7.39
N GLN A 13 -21.22 41.98 7.73
CA GLN A 13 -22.46 42.59 8.25
C GLN A 13 -23.59 42.73 7.22
N ASN A 14 -23.29 42.70 5.92
CA ASN A 14 -24.31 42.86 4.87
C ASN A 14 -25.16 41.60 4.63
N CYS A 15 -24.62 40.40 4.85
CA CYS A 15 -25.32 39.13 4.62
C CYS A 15 -25.32 38.21 5.85
N GLN A 16 -24.82 38.69 6.99
CA GLN A 16 -24.72 37.97 8.27
C GLN A 16 -24.09 36.57 8.13
N SER A 17 -23.00 36.46 7.37
CA SER A 17 -22.31 35.19 7.09
C SER A 17 -20.79 35.31 7.28
N SER A 18 -20.18 34.20 7.74
CA SER A 18 -18.75 34.07 7.99
C SER A 18 -18.00 33.34 6.86
N THR A 19 -18.65 33.05 5.73
CA THR A 19 -18.06 32.22 4.66
C THR A 19 -17.24 33.00 3.64
N HIS A 20 -17.20 34.34 3.68
CA HIS A 20 -16.52 35.18 2.67
C HIS A 20 -16.25 36.62 3.16
N ASN A 21 -15.27 37.30 2.54
CA ASN A 21 -14.91 38.70 2.81
C ASN A 21 -15.86 39.70 2.10
N THR A 22 -15.99 40.92 2.64
CA THR A 22 -16.96 41.96 2.23
C THR A 22 -16.82 42.39 0.76
N THR A 23 -15.61 42.33 0.19
CA THR A 23 -15.35 42.69 -1.22
C THR A 23 -15.97 41.73 -2.24
N ALA A 24 -16.34 40.50 -1.85
CA ALA A 24 -16.96 39.51 -2.74
C ALA A 24 -18.50 39.50 -2.69
N CYS A 25 -19.11 40.32 -1.83
CA CYS A 25 -20.56 40.30 -1.59
C CYS A 25 -21.33 41.08 -2.68
N ARG A 26 -21.81 40.38 -3.72
CA ARG A 26 -22.67 40.99 -4.76
C ARG A 26 -24.11 41.14 -4.26
N ARG A 27 -24.60 42.38 -4.16
CA ARG A 27 -26.02 42.71 -3.89
C ARG A 27 -26.91 42.12 -4.99
N ARG A 28 -27.96 41.36 -4.62
CA ARG A 28 -29.13 41.17 -5.48
C ARG A 28 -30.20 42.18 -5.07
N SER A 29 -30.45 43.15 -5.94
CA SER A 29 -31.58 44.07 -5.85
C SER A 29 -32.84 43.44 -6.47
N GLY A 30 -33.93 43.39 -5.71
CA GLY A 30 -35.27 43.62 -6.25
C GLY A 30 -36.12 42.42 -6.67
N ASN A 31 -37.26 42.33 -5.98
CA ASN A 31 -38.58 41.81 -6.37
C ASN A 31 -38.91 40.31 -6.25
N SER A 32 -39.82 40.10 -5.30
CA SER A 32 -40.70 38.98 -5.03
C SER A 32 -41.57 38.58 -6.22
N ALA A 33 -41.52 37.30 -6.59
CA ALA A 33 -42.64 36.42 -6.94
C ALA A 33 -42.09 35.24 -7.75
N GLU A 34 -41.86 34.09 -7.13
CA GLU A 34 -41.81 32.83 -7.89
C GLU A 34 -42.13 31.63 -7.01
N ARG A 35 -43.31 31.06 -7.28
CA ARG A 35 -43.63 29.62 -7.30
C ARG A 35 -42.67 28.70 -6.57
N GLU A 36 -43.21 28.05 -5.56
CA GLU A 36 -42.72 26.79 -4.97
C GLU A 36 -42.37 25.80 -6.09
N ARG A 37 -41.08 25.71 -6.42
CA ARG A 37 -40.53 24.67 -7.29
C ARG A 37 -40.21 23.46 -6.41
N GLN A 38 -40.69 22.31 -6.85
CA GLN A 38 -40.54 20.99 -6.23
C GLN A 38 -39.14 20.75 -5.66
N PRO A 39 -39.02 20.03 -4.53
CA PRO A 39 -37.72 19.62 -4.02
C PRO A 39 -37.01 18.84 -5.12
N ARG A 40 -35.76 19.23 -5.42
CA ARG A 40 -34.90 18.50 -6.34
C ARG A 40 -34.83 17.04 -5.87
N THR A 41 -35.34 16.14 -6.71
CA THR A 41 -35.05 14.72 -6.68
C THR A 41 -33.56 14.53 -6.93
N ASP A 42 -32.77 14.49 -5.86
CA ASP A 42 -31.40 13.97 -5.86
C ASP A 42 -30.98 13.52 -4.45
N THR A 43 -31.88 12.83 -3.75
CA THR A 43 -31.55 12.04 -2.57
C THR A 43 -32.16 10.66 -2.73
N ASN A 44 -31.53 9.84 -3.57
CA ASN A 44 -31.38 8.39 -3.38
C ASN A 44 -30.73 7.78 -4.62
N ARG A 45 -29.41 7.93 -4.71
CA ARG A 45 -28.60 6.90 -5.33
C ARG A 45 -27.48 6.54 -4.36
N CYS A 46 -27.83 5.73 -3.36
CA CYS A 46 -26.91 4.69 -2.91
C CYS A 46 -26.58 3.87 -4.16
N ARG A 47 -25.59 4.31 -4.93
CA ARG A 47 -24.91 3.41 -5.83
C ARG A 47 -24.33 2.36 -4.91
N ASN A 48 -24.83 1.14 -5.03
CA ASN A 48 -24.04 -0.04 -4.73
C ASN A 48 -22.78 0.07 -5.59
N ILE A 49 -21.77 0.78 -5.07
CA ILE A 49 -20.43 0.78 -5.62
C ILE A 49 -19.88 -0.58 -5.21
N SER A 50 -20.17 -1.59 -6.03
CA SER A 50 -19.21 -2.66 -6.23
C SER A 50 -17.95 -1.93 -6.70
N ALA A 51 -17.04 -1.67 -5.75
CA ALA A 51 -15.86 -0.85 -5.97
C ALA A 51 -14.92 -1.62 -6.89
N THR A 52 -15.19 -1.55 -8.19
CA THR A 52 -14.21 -1.90 -9.19
C THR A 52 -13.07 -0.92 -9.01
N PHE A 53 -11.97 -1.38 -8.40
CA PHE A 53 -10.73 -0.63 -8.28
C PHE A 53 -10.15 -0.41 -9.68
N SER A 54 -10.67 0.60 -10.40
CA SER A 54 -10.21 0.90 -11.74
C SER A 54 -8.94 1.74 -11.68
N MET A 55 -7.87 1.23 -12.28
CA MET A 55 -6.65 2.00 -12.56
C MET A 55 -6.98 3.16 -13.51
N GLN A 56 -6.75 4.40 -13.09
CA GLN A 56 -7.00 5.58 -13.90
C GLN A 56 -5.85 6.58 -13.74
N PRO A 57 -5.50 7.33 -14.80
CA PRO A 57 -4.57 8.43 -14.68
C PRO A 57 -5.19 9.57 -13.87
N ALA A 58 -4.37 10.30 -13.11
CA ALA A 58 -4.84 11.43 -12.31
C ALA A 58 -5.24 12.64 -13.19
N THR A 59 -4.54 12.81 -14.31
CA THR A 59 -4.74 13.87 -15.30
C THR A 59 -4.45 13.33 -16.70
N THR A 60 -4.84 14.05 -17.75
CA THR A 60 -4.53 13.69 -19.14
C THR A 60 -3.03 13.60 -19.45
N GLY A 61 -2.19 14.32 -18.70
CA GLY A 61 -0.72 14.27 -18.82
C GLY A 61 -0.04 13.32 -17.83
N SER A 62 -0.80 12.53 -17.07
CA SER A 62 -0.22 11.60 -16.09
C SER A 62 0.41 10.41 -16.79
N LEU A 63 1.65 10.09 -16.40
CA LEU A 63 2.35 8.90 -16.85
C LEU A 63 1.83 7.63 -16.15
N GLY A 64 1.45 7.76 -14.89
CA GLY A 64 1.04 6.65 -14.04
C GLY A 64 -0.47 6.49 -13.92
N LEU A 65 -0.90 5.25 -13.72
CA LEU A 65 -2.25 4.88 -13.31
C LEU A 65 -2.28 4.71 -11.79
N ASP A 66 -3.12 5.46 -11.10
CA ASP A 66 -3.19 5.39 -9.63
C ASP A 66 -3.65 4.01 -9.15
N LEU A 67 -3.00 3.50 -8.11
CA LEU A 67 -3.34 2.27 -7.40
C LEU A 67 -3.74 2.57 -5.97
N ALA A 68 -4.89 2.04 -5.57
CA ALA A 68 -5.45 2.19 -4.23
C ALA A 68 -5.33 0.91 -3.40
N ALA A 69 -5.27 1.06 -2.08
CA ALA A 69 -5.34 -0.07 -1.17
C ALA A 69 -6.74 -0.70 -1.20
N ALA A 70 -6.81 -2.03 -1.35
CA ALA A 70 -8.08 -2.76 -1.33
C ALA A 70 -8.67 -2.94 0.08
N VAL A 71 -7.81 -2.88 1.09
CA VAL A 71 -8.15 -3.07 2.51
C VAL A 71 -7.42 -2.02 3.35
N THR A 72 -7.98 -1.70 4.52
CA THR A 72 -7.27 -0.88 5.51
C THR A 72 -6.15 -1.71 6.12
N THR A 73 -4.93 -1.18 6.09
CA THR A 73 -3.71 -1.85 6.59
C THR A 73 -2.96 -0.92 7.53
N THR A 74 -2.62 -1.41 8.72
CA THR A 74 -1.78 -0.67 9.66
C THR A 74 -0.38 -1.29 9.73
N LEU A 75 0.64 -0.48 9.41
CA LEU A 75 2.04 -0.84 9.55
C LEU A 75 2.47 -0.64 11.00
N MET A 76 2.61 -1.73 11.73
CA MET A 76 3.02 -1.72 13.15
C MET A 76 4.54 -1.81 13.34
N THR A 77 5.29 -2.07 12.28
CA THR A 77 6.75 -2.23 12.33
C THR A 77 7.39 -1.52 11.14
N SER A 78 8.70 -1.34 11.21
CA SER A 78 9.52 -0.86 10.10
C SER A 78 9.88 -1.95 9.08
N ARG A 79 9.28 -3.14 9.14
CA ARG A 79 9.51 -4.17 8.11
C ARG A 79 8.64 -3.88 6.88
N PRO A 80 9.13 -4.19 5.65
CA PRO A 80 8.30 -4.11 4.46
C PRO A 80 7.03 -4.97 4.59
N ALA A 81 5.91 -4.45 4.11
CA ALA A 81 4.62 -5.12 4.10
C ALA A 81 3.98 -5.07 2.71
N LYS A 82 3.12 -6.05 2.43
CA LYS A 82 2.32 -6.12 1.20
C LYS A 82 0.97 -5.46 1.44
N VAL A 83 0.57 -4.55 0.57
CA VAL A 83 -0.77 -3.96 0.55
C VAL A 83 -1.49 -4.41 -0.73
N PRO A 84 -2.61 -5.15 -0.62
CA PRO A 84 -3.37 -5.60 -1.78
C PRO A 84 -4.05 -4.41 -2.47
N THR A 85 -4.25 -4.51 -3.79
CA THR A 85 -4.91 -3.47 -4.60
C THR A 85 -6.26 -3.89 -5.16
N GLY A 86 -6.54 -5.20 -5.16
CA GLY A 86 -7.68 -5.78 -5.86
C GLY A 86 -7.55 -5.74 -7.38
N VAL A 87 -6.42 -5.27 -7.92
CA VAL A 87 -6.13 -5.21 -9.35
C VAL A 87 -5.30 -6.42 -9.73
N TYR A 88 -5.75 -7.14 -10.76
CA TYR A 88 -5.09 -8.33 -11.27
C TYR A 88 -4.53 -8.07 -12.66
N GLY A 89 -3.35 -8.63 -12.92
CA GLY A 89 -2.80 -8.68 -14.26
C GLY A 89 -3.50 -9.73 -15.15
N PRO A 90 -3.17 -9.78 -16.44
CA PRO A 90 -2.22 -8.92 -17.14
C PRO A 90 -2.79 -7.51 -17.36
N ILE A 91 -1.92 -6.50 -17.33
CA ILE A 91 -2.33 -5.11 -17.47
C ILE A 91 -2.65 -4.82 -18.93
N LYS A 92 -3.91 -4.52 -19.22
CA LYS A 92 -4.38 -4.19 -20.57
C LYS A 92 -4.76 -2.72 -20.68
N ILE A 93 -4.14 -2.00 -21.60
CA ILE A 93 -4.41 -0.61 -21.89
C ILE A 93 -4.71 -0.50 -23.39
N ASN A 94 -5.88 0.03 -23.75
CA ASN A 94 -6.33 0.16 -25.14
C ASN A 94 -6.21 -1.14 -25.95
N GLY A 95 -6.51 -2.29 -25.32
CA GLY A 95 -6.47 -3.61 -25.94
C GLY A 95 -5.08 -4.25 -26.03
N GLN A 96 -4.01 -3.56 -25.61
CA GLN A 96 -2.65 -4.10 -25.61
C GLN A 96 -2.18 -4.44 -24.19
N THR A 97 -1.38 -5.50 -24.07
CA THR A 97 -0.78 -5.93 -22.80
C THR A 97 0.51 -5.17 -22.53
N TYR A 98 0.66 -4.65 -21.31
CA TYR A 98 1.85 -3.95 -20.85
C TYR A 98 2.40 -4.60 -19.58
N GLY A 99 3.72 -4.50 -19.42
CA GLY A 99 4.34 -4.54 -18.10
C GLY A 99 4.33 -3.14 -17.49
N GLY A 100 4.98 -2.97 -16.34
CA GLY A 100 5.13 -1.63 -15.79
C GLY A 100 5.98 -1.55 -14.55
N LEU A 101 6.24 -0.31 -14.15
CA LEU A 101 6.93 0.01 -12.92
C LEU A 101 5.91 0.51 -11.89
N LEU A 102 5.78 -0.20 -10.79
CA LEU A 102 4.97 0.20 -9.64
C LEU A 102 5.83 1.12 -8.75
N LEU A 103 5.40 2.37 -8.61
CA LEU A 103 6.08 3.40 -7.82
C LEU A 103 5.16 4.03 -6.79
N GLY A 104 5.74 4.63 -5.76
CA GLY A 104 5.01 5.47 -4.81
C GLY A 104 4.50 6.76 -5.44
N ARG A 105 3.40 7.28 -4.91
CA ARG A 105 2.97 8.65 -5.21
C ARG A 105 3.80 9.62 -4.35
N SER A 106 4.26 10.72 -4.93
CA SER A 106 5.07 11.72 -4.21
C SER A 106 4.39 12.25 -2.95
N SER A 107 3.07 12.44 -3.01
CA SER A 107 2.22 12.85 -1.89
C SER A 107 2.22 11.87 -0.70
N VAL A 108 2.58 10.61 -0.92
CA VAL A 108 2.58 9.56 0.10
C VAL A 108 3.97 9.44 0.72
N THR A 109 5.02 9.56 -0.11
CA THR A 109 6.41 9.61 0.34
C THR A 109 6.65 10.74 1.35
N ILE A 110 6.10 11.93 1.10
CA ILE A 110 6.22 13.07 2.04
C ILE A 110 5.51 12.82 3.38
N MET A 111 4.55 11.89 3.43
CA MET A 111 3.87 11.47 4.67
C MET A 111 4.63 10.39 5.44
N GLY A 112 5.84 10.03 5.01
CA GLY A 112 6.67 9.00 5.66
C GLY A 112 6.29 7.56 5.33
N LEU A 113 5.46 7.36 4.30
CA LEU A 113 5.14 6.04 3.75
C LEU A 113 5.87 5.86 2.42
N PHE A 114 6.80 4.92 2.38
CA PHE A 114 7.60 4.64 1.20
C PHE A 114 7.06 3.41 0.49
N VAL A 115 6.82 3.52 -0.81
CA VAL A 115 6.53 2.38 -1.68
C VAL A 115 7.85 1.90 -2.28
N LEU A 116 8.17 0.64 -2.08
CA LEU A 116 9.33 0.01 -2.68
C LEU A 116 9.03 -0.23 -4.18
N PRO A 117 9.91 0.20 -5.10
CA PRO A 117 9.70 -0.02 -6.52
C PRO A 117 9.51 -1.50 -6.86
N GLY A 118 8.57 -1.80 -7.76
CA GLY A 118 8.32 -3.14 -8.24
C GLY A 118 8.19 -3.18 -9.75
N VAL A 119 8.80 -4.19 -10.39
CA VAL A 119 8.57 -4.50 -11.80
C VAL A 119 7.39 -5.46 -11.89
N ILE A 120 6.40 -5.09 -12.69
CA ILE A 120 5.25 -5.94 -13.03
C ILE A 120 5.46 -6.44 -14.45
N ASP A 121 5.68 -7.74 -14.60
CA ASP A 121 5.85 -8.37 -15.90
C ASP A 121 4.55 -8.36 -16.70
N ALA A 122 4.67 -8.29 -18.03
CA ALA A 122 3.51 -8.22 -18.94
C ALA A 122 2.65 -9.49 -18.89
N ASP A 123 3.24 -10.64 -18.57
CA ASP A 123 2.58 -11.94 -18.43
C ASP A 123 2.19 -12.26 -16.97
N TYR A 124 2.35 -11.32 -16.05
CA TYR A 124 1.92 -11.48 -14.67
C TYR A 124 0.38 -11.50 -14.59
N THR A 125 -0.17 -12.53 -13.95
CA THR A 125 -1.63 -12.77 -13.83
C THR A 125 -2.13 -12.69 -12.39
N GLY A 126 -1.22 -12.51 -11.44
CA GLY A 126 -1.57 -12.35 -10.03
C GLY A 126 -2.08 -10.95 -9.70
N GLU A 127 -2.40 -10.76 -8.42
CA GLU A 127 -2.74 -9.45 -7.89
C GLU A 127 -1.50 -8.54 -7.86
N LEU A 128 -1.67 -7.29 -8.26
CA LEU A 128 -0.67 -6.25 -8.07
C LEU A 128 -0.64 -5.89 -6.58
N GLN A 129 0.44 -6.22 -5.89
CA GLN A 129 0.64 -5.86 -4.49
C GLN A 129 1.58 -4.67 -4.39
N ILE A 130 1.25 -3.72 -3.51
CA ILE A 130 2.09 -2.56 -3.22
C ILE A 130 2.98 -2.93 -2.04
N MET A 131 4.28 -3.02 -2.28
CA MET A 131 5.27 -3.21 -1.22
C MET A 131 5.52 -1.86 -0.54
N VAL A 132 5.18 -1.76 0.74
CA VAL A 132 5.31 -0.53 1.52
C VAL A 132 6.25 -0.70 2.70
N HIS A 133 6.88 0.37 3.11
CA HIS A 133 7.68 0.46 4.31
C HIS A 133 7.53 1.86 4.92
N THR A 134 7.63 1.94 6.25
CA THR A 134 7.76 3.21 6.96
C THR A 134 8.82 3.10 8.05
N PRO A 135 9.70 4.10 8.21
CA PRO A 135 10.60 4.16 9.35
C PRO A 135 9.91 4.64 10.65
N PHE A 136 8.66 5.11 10.58
CA PHE A 136 7.95 5.73 11.71
C PHE A 136 6.58 5.07 11.99
N PRO A 137 6.54 3.77 12.37
CA PRO A 137 5.28 3.13 12.75
C PRO A 137 4.69 3.74 14.06
N PRO A 138 3.37 3.71 14.27
CA PRO A 138 2.36 3.11 13.39
C PRO A 138 1.90 4.05 12.26
N VAL A 139 1.68 3.49 11.07
CA VAL A 139 1.06 4.19 9.93
C VAL A 139 -0.13 3.39 9.43
N THR A 140 -1.30 4.02 9.36
CA THR A 140 -2.51 3.41 8.79
C THR A 140 -2.73 3.88 7.35
N ILE A 141 -2.95 2.91 6.47
CA ILE A 141 -3.37 3.12 5.08
C ILE A 141 -4.84 2.74 5.02
N GLU A 142 -5.70 3.68 4.65
CA GLU A 142 -7.13 3.41 4.56
C GLU A 142 -7.50 2.70 3.24
N LYS A 143 -8.52 1.84 3.29
CA LYS A 143 -9.13 1.27 2.08
C LYS A 143 -9.52 2.38 1.11
N GLY A 144 -9.16 2.21 -0.16
CA GLY A 144 -9.40 3.19 -1.22
C GLY A 144 -8.37 4.32 -1.29
N GLN A 145 -7.42 4.41 -0.33
CA GLN A 145 -6.36 5.40 -0.40
C GLN A 145 -5.40 5.06 -1.54
N ARG A 146 -5.23 6.01 -2.47
CA ARG A 146 -4.27 5.90 -3.58
C ARG A 146 -2.86 6.15 -3.07
N ILE A 147 -2.07 5.09 -2.95
CA ILE A 147 -0.72 5.14 -2.36
C ILE A 147 0.40 4.92 -3.38
N ALA A 148 0.10 4.25 -4.49
CA ALA A 148 1.05 3.94 -5.55
C ALA A 148 0.50 4.31 -6.92
N GLN A 149 1.34 4.20 -7.93
CA GLN A 149 0.99 4.36 -9.33
C GLN A 149 1.74 3.31 -10.16
N LEU A 150 1.08 2.77 -11.18
CA LEU A 150 1.69 1.92 -12.18
C LEU A 150 2.07 2.78 -13.39
N ILE A 151 3.34 2.82 -13.76
CA ILE A 151 3.81 3.41 -15.01
C ILE A 151 3.90 2.30 -16.06
N PRO A 152 3.01 2.27 -17.07
CA PRO A 152 3.03 1.24 -18.09
C PRO A 152 4.27 1.38 -18.98
N LEU A 153 4.91 0.25 -19.29
CA LEU A 153 6.11 0.23 -20.14
C LEU A 153 5.95 -0.83 -21.25
N PRO A 154 6.40 -0.55 -22.49
CA PRO A 154 6.42 -1.55 -23.54
C PRO A 154 7.42 -2.66 -23.21
N GLN A 155 7.08 -3.91 -23.53
CA GLN A 155 7.99 -5.04 -23.39
C GLN A 155 8.99 -5.06 -24.56
N VAL A 156 10.13 -4.40 -24.38
CA VAL A 156 11.20 -4.36 -25.41
C VAL A 156 11.90 -5.70 -25.61
N THR A 157 11.79 -6.63 -24.65
CA THR A 157 12.36 -8.00 -24.73
C THR A 157 11.46 -8.98 -25.47
N LYS A 158 10.30 -8.54 -25.99
CA LYS A 158 9.36 -9.41 -26.68
C LYS A 158 10.02 -10.07 -27.90
N GLY A 159 9.96 -11.39 -27.96
CA GLY A 159 10.56 -12.19 -29.04
C GLY A 159 12.01 -12.61 -28.80
N MET A 160 12.65 -12.13 -27.71
CA MET A 160 13.92 -12.71 -27.26
C MET A 160 13.67 -14.10 -26.63
N PRO A 161 14.56 -15.08 -26.85
CA PRO A 161 14.44 -16.38 -26.22
C PRO A 161 14.55 -16.26 -24.69
N ALA A 162 13.59 -16.85 -23.98
CA ALA A 162 13.62 -16.91 -22.52
C ALA A 162 14.53 -18.05 -22.04
N LEU A 163 15.24 -17.84 -20.93
CA LEU A 163 16.07 -18.86 -20.30
C LEU A 163 15.21 -19.94 -19.61
N ASP A 164 14.05 -19.54 -19.08
CA ASP A 164 13.02 -20.40 -18.53
C ASP A 164 11.78 -20.34 -19.42
N SER A 165 11.21 -21.51 -19.74
CA SER A 165 10.01 -21.63 -20.60
C SER A 165 8.70 -21.37 -19.87
N HIS A 166 8.73 -21.22 -18.54
CA HIS A 166 7.53 -21.06 -17.74
C HIS A 166 7.16 -19.57 -17.61
N PRO A 167 5.91 -19.18 -17.94
CA PRO A 167 5.47 -17.81 -17.73
C PRO A 167 5.52 -17.46 -16.24
N ARG A 168 5.68 -16.17 -15.95
CA ARG A 168 5.68 -15.65 -14.57
C ARG A 168 4.39 -16.05 -13.84
N SER A 169 3.25 -16.00 -14.55
CA SER A 169 1.92 -16.37 -14.04
C SER A 169 1.60 -15.61 -12.73
N GLN A 170 1.21 -16.31 -11.66
CA GLN A 170 0.92 -15.72 -10.35
C GLN A 170 2.15 -15.63 -9.44
N ARG A 171 3.32 -16.12 -9.87
CA ARG A 171 4.53 -16.17 -9.03
C ARG A 171 5.15 -14.77 -8.95
N GLY A 172 4.79 -13.97 -7.96
CA GLY A 172 5.35 -12.62 -7.72
C GLY A 172 5.95 -12.46 -6.32
N PHE A 173 6.59 -11.32 -6.05
CA PHE A 173 6.90 -10.84 -4.69
C PHE A 173 7.66 -11.83 -3.78
N GLY A 174 8.81 -12.33 -4.25
CA GLY A 174 9.70 -13.24 -3.50
C GLY A 174 9.73 -14.68 -4.02
N SER A 175 8.97 -15.01 -5.06
CA SER A 175 8.90 -16.37 -5.61
C SER A 175 10.14 -16.81 -6.42
N SER A 176 11.10 -15.92 -6.67
CA SER A 176 12.27 -16.16 -7.55
C SER A 176 13.61 -16.18 -6.81
N GLY A 177 13.62 -16.01 -5.49
CA GLY A 177 14.87 -16.02 -4.73
C GLY A 177 14.66 -15.80 -3.24
N LEU A 178 15.41 -16.54 -2.43
CA LEU A 178 15.50 -16.37 -0.98
C LEU A 178 16.55 -15.29 -0.68
N ALA A 179 16.11 -14.08 -0.36
CA ALA A 179 16.93 -13.13 0.39
C ALA A 179 16.77 -13.46 1.88
N LEU A 180 17.73 -14.19 2.45
CA LEU A 180 17.74 -14.52 3.87
C LEU A 180 18.10 -13.26 4.67
N LEU A 181 17.11 -12.70 5.37
CA LEU A 181 17.38 -11.69 6.40
C LEU A 181 18.11 -12.39 7.55
N THR A 182 19.41 -12.16 7.66
CA THR A 182 20.18 -12.60 8.82
C THR A 182 19.79 -11.72 10.00
N MET A 183 19.15 -12.32 11.01
CA MET A 183 18.99 -11.66 12.31
C MET A 183 20.31 -11.73 13.07
N ASP A 184 20.63 -10.67 13.79
CA ASP A 184 21.71 -10.70 14.77
C ASP A 184 21.44 -11.80 15.82
N LEU A 185 22.41 -12.70 15.98
CA LEU A 185 22.39 -13.83 16.92
C LEU A 185 22.11 -13.40 18.37
N HIS A 186 22.40 -12.16 18.75
CA HIS A 186 22.14 -11.63 20.10
C HIS A 186 20.64 -11.46 20.40
N SER A 187 19.82 -11.25 19.36
CA SER A 187 18.39 -10.94 19.49
C SER A 187 17.46 -12.16 19.44
N ARG A 188 18.02 -13.36 19.23
CA ARG A 188 17.21 -14.59 19.12
C ARG A 188 16.77 -15.09 20.48
N PRO A 189 15.54 -15.65 20.59
CA PRO A 189 15.07 -16.26 21.81
C PRO A 189 16.00 -17.42 22.21
N LYS A 190 16.39 -17.45 23.48
CA LYS A 190 17.25 -18.50 24.03
C LYS A 190 16.51 -19.24 25.13
N LYS A 191 16.69 -20.55 25.21
CA LYS A 191 16.12 -21.40 26.26
C LYS A 191 17.20 -22.22 26.92
N LYS A 192 17.14 -22.31 28.25
CA LYS A 192 17.96 -23.28 28.97
C LYS A 192 17.50 -24.68 28.58
N ILE A 193 18.43 -25.45 28.04
CA ILE A 193 18.22 -26.84 27.64
C ILE A 193 19.15 -27.72 28.47
N LYS A 194 18.63 -28.90 28.81
CA LYS A 194 19.34 -29.92 29.57
C LYS A 194 19.66 -31.05 28.61
N LEU A 195 20.94 -31.34 28.41
CA LEU A 195 21.39 -32.47 27.59
C LEU A 195 21.87 -33.57 28.54
N THR A 196 21.44 -34.79 28.25
CA THR A 196 21.82 -35.97 29.02
C THR A 196 22.43 -37.00 28.08
N TYR A 197 23.61 -37.52 28.44
CA TYR A 197 24.29 -38.59 27.73
C TYR A 197 24.80 -39.60 28.74
N GLY A 198 24.24 -40.82 28.72
CA GLY A 198 24.50 -41.82 29.77
C GLY A 198 24.06 -41.30 31.14
N SER A 199 24.99 -41.26 32.10
CA SER A 199 24.79 -40.69 33.45
C SER A 199 25.04 -39.18 33.52
N ASP A 200 25.69 -38.61 32.51
CA ASP A 200 26.15 -37.23 32.55
C ASP A 200 25.08 -36.29 32.05
N THR A 201 24.98 -35.14 32.70
CA THR A 201 23.95 -34.16 32.46
C THR A 201 24.56 -32.78 32.50
N ILE A 202 24.33 -32.01 31.44
CA ILE A 202 24.78 -30.63 31.34
C ILE A 202 23.61 -29.71 31.02
N GLU A 203 23.68 -28.48 31.55
CA GLU A 203 22.74 -27.43 31.20
C GLU A 203 23.44 -26.38 30.34
N LEU A 204 22.83 -26.05 29.20
CA LEU A 204 23.34 -25.04 28.31
C LEU A 204 22.24 -24.16 27.75
N LEU A 205 22.62 -22.98 27.27
CA LEU A 205 21.70 -22.02 26.71
C LEU A 205 21.59 -22.25 25.19
N GLY A 206 20.49 -22.86 24.75
CA GLY A 206 20.21 -23.12 23.34
C GLY A 206 19.51 -21.95 22.67
N LEU A 207 19.86 -21.67 21.41
CA LEU A 207 19.11 -20.76 20.54
C LEU A 207 17.84 -21.46 20.07
N LEU A 208 16.68 -20.83 20.27
CA LEU A 208 15.40 -21.31 19.77
C LEU A 208 15.18 -20.82 18.33
N ASP A 209 14.54 -21.68 17.53
CA ASP A 209 14.01 -21.36 16.20
C ASP A 209 15.08 -20.95 15.17
N THR A 210 16.00 -21.86 14.86
CA THR A 210 16.94 -21.72 13.73
C THR A 210 16.40 -22.31 12.43
N GLY A 211 15.25 -23.00 12.46
CA GLY A 211 14.76 -23.81 11.34
C GLY A 211 15.71 -24.96 10.96
N ALA A 212 16.68 -25.30 11.83
CA ALA A 212 17.62 -26.37 11.62
C ALA A 212 17.13 -27.66 12.31
N ASP A 213 17.20 -28.78 11.60
CA ASP A 213 16.89 -30.11 12.15
C ASP A 213 18.06 -30.69 12.97
N THR A 214 19.19 -29.98 13.01
CA THR A 214 20.42 -30.40 13.70
C THR A 214 20.80 -29.39 14.78
N SER A 215 21.11 -29.89 15.97
CA SER A 215 21.70 -29.10 17.06
C SER A 215 23.22 -29.22 17.05
N ILE A 216 23.93 -28.09 17.07
CA ILE A 216 25.40 -28.05 17.15
C ILE A 216 25.79 -27.61 18.56
N VAL A 217 26.61 -28.41 19.24
CA VAL A 217 27.15 -28.09 20.57
C VAL A 217 28.66 -27.93 20.46
N SER A 218 29.21 -26.88 21.09
CA SER A 218 30.66 -26.70 21.15
C SER A 218 31.32 -27.88 21.89
N PRO A 219 32.45 -28.43 21.41
CA PRO A 219 33.17 -29.49 22.10
C PRO A 219 33.52 -29.14 23.55
N GLU A 220 33.80 -27.85 23.84
CA GLU A 220 34.10 -27.35 25.19
C GLU A 220 32.91 -27.42 26.16
N LYS A 221 31.70 -27.54 25.62
CA LYS A 221 30.43 -27.56 26.36
C LYS A 221 29.73 -28.90 26.25
N TRP A 222 30.36 -29.91 25.65
CA TRP A 222 29.83 -31.27 25.55
C TRP A 222 30.46 -32.10 26.68
N PRO A 223 29.70 -32.99 27.36
CA PRO A 223 30.27 -33.86 28.39
C PRO A 223 31.23 -34.89 27.79
#